data_AF-A0A354AZM6-F1
#
_entry.id   AF-A0A354AZM6-F1
#
_cell.length_a   1.000
_cell.length_b   1.000
_cell.length_c   1.000
_cell.angle_alpha   90.00
_cell.angle_beta   90.00
_cell.angle_gamma   90.00
#
_symmetry.space_group_name_H-M   'P 1'
#
loop_
_entity.id
_entity.type
_entity.pdbx_description
1 polymer ?
#
loop_
_entity_poly.entity_id
_entity_poly.type
_entity_poly.pdbx_seq_one_letter_code
_entity_poly.pdbx_strand_id
1 'polypeptide(L)'
;LPERNASSIGLVKAALEALEGLDLYGPNGDGSCCLVIPHDAIVRLRRALKGLLPRESASKEVDAACLSVIGYPAWAVDDRQLVERTRRKIRAELGGAYGYKRF
;
A
#
# COMPACT_ATOMS: atom_id res chain seq x y z
N LEU A 1 -10.26 -11.24 -15.96
CA LEU A 1 -9.86 -11.26 -14.53
C LEU A 1 -10.28 -9.95 -13.89
N PRO A 2 -10.71 -9.93 -12.62
CA PRO A 2 -11.06 -8.70 -11.93
C PRO A 2 -9.86 -7.76 -11.80
N GLU A 3 -10.12 -6.46 -11.90
CA GLU A 3 -9.11 -5.41 -11.77
C GLU A 3 -8.55 -5.37 -10.34
N ARG A 4 -7.24 -5.19 -10.22
CA ARG A 4 -6.54 -5.09 -8.94
C ARG A 4 -5.85 -3.74 -8.85
N ASN A 5 -6.26 -2.97 -7.86
CA ASN A 5 -5.81 -1.61 -7.62
C ASN A 5 -4.64 -1.61 -6.62
N ALA A 6 -3.54 -0.94 -6.97
CA ALA A 6 -2.36 -0.79 -6.13
C ALA A 6 -2.70 -0.05 -4.84
N SER A 7 -3.56 0.96 -4.90
CA SER A 7 -4.09 1.68 -3.72
C SER A 7 -4.75 0.74 -2.71
N SER A 8 -5.63 -0.15 -3.18
CA SER A 8 -6.32 -1.12 -2.32
C SER A 8 -5.37 -2.19 -1.78
N ILE A 9 -4.49 -2.74 -2.63
CA ILE A 9 -3.49 -3.74 -2.22
C ILE A 9 -2.56 -3.16 -1.16
N GLY A 10 -2.11 -1.92 -1.34
CA GLY A 10 -1.23 -1.22 -0.41
C GLY A 10 -1.87 -1.06 0.96
N LEU A 11 -3.11 -0.59 0.99
CA LEU A 11 -3.84 -0.40 2.24
C LEU A 11 -4.08 -1.73 2.97
N VAL A 12 -4.46 -2.78 2.25
CA VAL A 12 -4.65 -4.13 2.84
C VAL A 12 -3.33 -4.67 3.38
N LYS A 13 -2.22 -4.53 2.64
CA LYS A 13 -0.90 -4.96 3.14
C LYS A 13 -0.56 -4.26 4.45
N ALA A 14 -0.69 -2.94 4.49
CA ALA A 14 -0.38 -2.15 5.68
C ALA A 14 -1.28 -2.53 6.88
N ALA A 15 -2.58 -2.71 6.64
CA ALA A 15 -3.50 -3.14 7.69
C ALA A 15 -3.15 -4.52 8.24
N LEU A 16 -2.83 -5.48 7.37
CA LEU A 16 -2.40 -6.81 7.79
C LEU A 16 -1.08 -6.79 8.58
N GLU A 17 -0.11 -5.98 8.16
CA GLU A 17 1.15 -5.80 8.91
C GLU A 17 0.90 -5.13 10.27
N ALA A 18 -0.05 -4.21 10.37
CA ALA A 18 -0.40 -3.54 11.63
C ALA A 18 -1.20 -4.44 12.60
N LEU A 19 -1.96 -5.42 12.07
CA LEU A 19 -2.74 -6.37 12.87
C LEU A 19 -1.92 -7.56 13.37
N GLU A 20 -0.75 -7.82 12.80
CA GLU A 20 0.10 -8.94 13.21
C GLU A 20 0.49 -8.82 14.69
N GLY A 21 0.16 -9.84 15.48
CA GLY A 21 0.45 -9.89 16.91
C GLY A 21 -0.43 -8.95 17.76
N LEU A 22 -1.48 -8.37 17.19
CA LEU A 22 -2.43 -7.55 17.94
C LEU A 22 -3.25 -8.43 18.89
N ASP A 23 -3.20 -8.13 20.19
CA ASP A 23 -4.12 -8.68 21.17
C ASP A 23 -5.51 -8.04 21.04
N LEU A 24 -6.55 -8.86 20.91
CA LEU A 24 -7.94 -8.41 20.74
C LEU A 24 -8.49 -7.58 21.91
N TYR A 25 -7.92 -7.72 23.10
CA TYR A 25 -8.25 -6.93 24.29
C TYR A 25 -7.37 -5.68 24.44
N GLY A 26 -6.47 -5.43 23.49
CA GLY A 26 -5.62 -4.24 23.45
C GLY A 26 -4.79 -4.09 24.72
N PRO A 27 -4.79 -2.91 25.37
CA PRO A 27 -3.99 -2.67 26.58
C PRO A 27 -4.30 -3.58 27.77
N ASN A 28 -5.48 -4.21 27.80
CA ASN A 28 -5.89 -5.12 28.88
C ASN A 28 -5.65 -6.59 28.55
N GLY A 29 -5.10 -6.88 27.37
CA GLY A 29 -4.80 -8.24 26.93
C GLY A 29 -3.60 -8.84 27.67
N ASP A 30 -3.63 -10.15 27.82
CA ASP A 30 -2.56 -10.96 28.44
C ASP A 30 -1.75 -11.75 27.42
N GLY A 31 -1.99 -11.54 26.11
CA GLY A 31 -1.34 -12.24 25.01
C GLY A 31 -1.99 -13.59 24.66
N SER A 32 -3.09 -13.97 25.30
CA SER A 32 -3.79 -15.24 25.01
C SER A 32 -4.62 -15.20 23.73
N CYS A 33 -5.05 -14.01 23.29
CA CYS A 33 -5.98 -13.81 22.19
C CYS A 33 -5.38 -12.90 21.11
N CYS A 34 -4.26 -13.31 20.52
CA CYS A 34 -3.55 -12.54 19.51
C CYS A 34 -3.93 -12.93 18.07
N LEU A 35 -4.02 -11.93 17.20
CA LEU A 35 -4.16 -12.14 15.76
C LEU A 35 -2.84 -12.63 15.16
N VAL A 36 -2.93 -13.67 14.34
CA VAL A 36 -1.81 -14.20 13.54
C VAL A 36 -2.18 -14.10 12.08
N ILE A 37 -1.37 -13.37 11.32
CA ILE A 37 -1.53 -13.14 9.90
C ILE A 37 -0.56 -14.03 9.12
N PRO A 38 -1.06 -14.82 8.15
CA PRO A 38 -0.19 -15.65 7.32
C PRO A 38 0.85 -14.82 6.55
N HIS A 39 2.14 -15.13 6.75
CA HIS A 39 3.25 -14.39 6.13
C HIS A 39 3.20 -14.42 4.59
N ASP A 40 2.70 -15.51 4.01
CA ASP A 40 2.54 -15.66 2.56
C ASP A 40 1.59 -14.59 1.97
N ALA A 41 0.58 -14.16 2.73
CA ALA A 41 -0.35 -13.12 2.32
C ALA A 41 0.38 -11.77 2.15
N ILE A 42 1.21 -11.39 3.13
CA ILE A 42 2.03 -10.16 3.06
C ILE A 42 3.01 -10.23 1.90
N VAL A 43 3.71 -11.35 1.72
CA VAL A 43 4.68 -11.53 0.63
C VAL A 43 4.00 -11.42 -0.74
N ARG A 44 2.81 -12.01 -0.89
CA ARG A 44 2.01 -11.92 -2.13
C ARG A 44 1.60 -10.49 -2.44
N LEU A 45 1.13 -9.73 -1.44
CA LEU A 45 0.76 -8.32 -1.62
C LEU A 45 1.98 -7.44 -1.94
N ARG A 46 3.11 -7.66 -1.26
CA ARG A 46 4.38 -6.96 -1.54
C ARG A 46 4.84 -7.21 -2.99
N ARG A 47 4.77 -8.46 -3.47
CA ARG A 47 5.10 -8.80 -4.87
C ARG A 47 4.16 -8.12 -5.86
N ALA A 48 2.86 -8.09 -5.55
CA ALA A 48 1.88 -7.41 -6.39
C ALA A 48 2.18 -5.90 -6.50
N LEU A 49 2.48 -5.22 -5.39
CA LEU A 49 2.84 -3.80 -5.40
C LEU A 49 4.10 -3.52 -6.23
N LYS A 50 5.14 -4.36 -6.11
CA LYS A 50 6.36 -4.24 -6.94
C LYS A 50 6.08 -4.36 -8.43
N GLY A 51 5.10 -5.19 -8.82
CA GLY A 51 4.71 -5.38 -10.21
C GLY A 51 3.77 -4.30 -10.76
N LEU A 52 2.97 -3.68 -9.91
CA LEU A 52 2.01 -2.65 -10.32
C LEU A 52 2.65 -1.26 -10.36
N LEU A 53 3.32 -0.84 -9.27
CA LEU A 53 3.81 0.52 -9.14
C LEU A 53 4.86 0.86 -10.21
N PRO A 54 4.78 2.06 -10.84
CA PRO A 54 4.00 3.22 -10.42
C PRO A 54 2.57 3.29 -10.99
N ARG A 55 2.07 2.23 -11.64
CA ARG A 55 0.71 2.17 -12.17
C ARG A 55 -0.27 1.76 -11.07
N GLU A 56 -1.49 2.25 -11.17
CA GLU A 56 -2.56 1.91 -10.24
C GLU A 56 -3.13 0.52 -10.53
N SER A 57 -3.23 0.11 -11.80
CA SER A 57 -3.74 -1.21 -12.15
C SER A 57 -3.22 -1.66 -13.52
N ALA A 58 -3.73 -2.80 -14.02
CA ALA A 58 -3.42 -3.23 -15.39
C ALA A 58 -4.02 -2.29 -16.46
N SER A 59 -5.18 -1.69 -16.17
CA SER A 59 -5.94 -0.82 -17.08
C SER A 59 -5.81 0.68 -16.78
N LYS A 60 -5.32 1.05 -15.58
CA LYS A 60 -5.08 2.44 -15.19
C LYS A 60 -3.57 2.69 -15.12
N GLU A 61 -3.15 3.81 -15.69
CA GLU A 61 -1.77 4.29 -15.60
C GLU A 61 -1.48 4.85 -14.21
N VAL A 62 -0.95 6.05 -14.11
CA VAL A 62 -0.58 6.67 -12.84
C VAL A 62 -1.84 7.26 -12.19
N ASP A 63 -2.06 6.96 -10.91
CA ASP A 63 -3.13 7.57 -10.10
C ASP A 63 -2.52 8.18 -8.83
N ALA A 64 -2.99 9.35 -8.41
CA ALA A 64 -2.53 10.02 -7.21
C ALA A 64 -2.86 9.22 -5.94
N ALA A 65 -3.83 8.30 -5.98
CA ALA A 65 -4.14 7.36 -4.91
C ALA A 65 -2.92 6.51 -4.50
N CYS A 66 -1.99 6.24 -5.43
CA CYS A 66 -0.73 5.54 -5.12
C CYS A 66 0.16 6.31 -4.12
N LEU A 67 -0.03 7.62 -3.91
CA LEU A 67 0.67 8.37 -2.86
C LEU A 67 0.36 7.81 -1.46
N SER A 68 -0.87 7.34 -1.24
CA SER A 68 -1.29 6.72 0.02
C SER A 68 -0.57 5.40 0.32
N VAL A 69 -0.10 4.72 -0.74
CA VAL A 69 0.61 3.44 -0.68
C VAL A 69 2.07 3.63 -0.33
N ILE A 70 2.71 4.65 -0.90
CA ILE A 70 4.13 4.96 -0.69
C ILE A 70 4.39 5.93 0.48
N GLY A 71 3.34 6.32 1.20
CA GLY A 71 3.36 7.31 2.28
C GLY A 71 2.16 7.15 3.21
N TYR A 72 1.77 8.22 3.91
CA TYR A 72 0.60 8.19 4.80
C TYR A 72 -0.69 7.88 4.01
N PRO A 73 -1.55 6.97 4.48
CA PRO A 73 -1.49 6.25 5.75
C PRO A 73 -0.87 4.84 5.68
N ALA A 74 -0.53 4.31 4.50
CA ALA A 74 -0.20 2.88 4.38
C ALA A 74 1.30 2.57 4.56
N TRP A 75 2.21 3.38 4.03
CA TRP A 75 3.65 3.09 3.97
C TRP A 75 3.96 1.64 3.55
N ALA A 76 3.20 1.11 2.61
CA ALA A 76 3.19 -0.31 2.28
C ALA A 76 4.38 -0.76 1.42
N VAL A 77 5.29 0.14 1.05
CA VAL A 77 6.41 -0.13 0.14
C VAL A 77 7.74 0.13 0.84
N ASP A 78 8.48 -0.96 1.09
CA ASP A 78 9.78 -0.92 1.79
C ASP A 78 10.93 -0.45 0.87
N ASP A 79 10.79 -0.64 -0.44
CA ASP A 79 11.81 -0.32 -1.44
C ASP A 79 11.85 1.19 -1.73
N ARG A 80 12.88 1.86 -1.21
CA ARG A 80 13.07 3.30 -1.36
C ARG A 80 13.19 3.75 -2.82
N GLN A 81 13.81 2.94 -3.70
CA GLN A 81 13.93 3.32 -5.11
C GLN A 81 12.57 3.28 -5.80
N LEU A 82 11.75 2.27 -5.49
CA LEU A 82 10.38 2.17 -6.00
C LEU A 82 9.50 3.31 -5.49
N VAL A 83 9.63 3.69 -4.21
CA VAL A 83 8.94 4.84 -3.63
C VAL A 83 9.30 6.13 -4.38
N GLU A 84 10.58 6.42 -4.56
CA GLU A 84 11.02 7.65 -5.22
C GLU A 84 10.62 7.67 -6.70
N ARG A 85 10.73 6.54 -7.41
CA ARG A 85 10.28 6.42 -8.80
C ARG A 85 8.78 6.69 -8.93
N THR A 86 7.98 6.10 -8.03
CA THR A 86 6.53 6.28 -8.00
C THR A 86 6.16 7.73 -7.71
N ARG A 87 6.74 8.33 -6.67
CA ARG A 87 6.51 9.74 -6.32
C ARG A 87 6.88 10.67 -7.46
N ARG A 88 8.01 10.44 -8.12
CA ARG A 88 8.48 11.27 -9.24
C ARG A 88 7.52 11.19 -10.42
N LYS A 89 7.04 9.99 -10.76
CA LYS A 89 6.10 9.82 -11.88
C LYS A 89 4.75 10.49 -11.59
N ILE A 90 4.20 10.31 -10.38
CA ILE A 90 2.97 10.99 -9.94
C ILE A 90 3.13 12.52 -10.00
N ARG A 91 4.24 13.06 -9.50
CA ARG A 91 4.50 14.51 -9.56
C ARG A 91 4.64 15.05 -10.98
N ALA A 92 5.32 14.31 -11.86
CA ALA A 92 5.52 14.74 -13.24
C ALA A 92 4.23 14.74 -14.05
N GLU A 93 3.37 13.74 -13.87
CA GLU A 93 2.18 13.56 -14.72
C GLU A 93 0.90 14.14 -14.10
N LEU A 94 0.81 14.14 -12.77
CA LEU A 94 -0.40 14.51 -12.05
C LEU A 94 -0.27 15.81 -11.23
N GLY A 95 0.95 16.31 -11.01
CA GLY A 95 1.18 17.52 -10.21
C GLY A 95 0.76 18.81 -10.93
N GLY A 96 0.22 19.76 -10.17
CA GLY A 96 -0.12 21.12 -10.60
C GLY A 96 0.03 22.14 -9.47
N ALA A 97 -0.32 23.40 -9.73
CA ALA A 97 -0.11 24.50 -8.77
C ALA A 97 -0.84 24.32 -7.43
N TYR A 98 -1.93 23.54 -7.40
CA TYR A 98 -2.80 23.37 -6.23
C TYR A 98 -2.88 21.92 -5.74
N GLY A 99 -1.96 21.04 -6.15
CA GLY A 99 -1.93 19.64 -5.73
C GLY A 99 -1.81 18.67 -6.90
N TYR A 100 -2.51 17.54 -6.81
CA TYR A 100 -2.44 16.47 -7.81
C TYR A 100 -3.83 16.21 -8.41
N LYS A 101 -3.91 16.07 -9.73
CA LYS A 101 -5.10 15.47 -10.37
C LYS A 101 -5.17 13.99 -9.99
N ARG A 102 -6.37 13.39 -10.07
CA ARG A 102 -6.58 12.00 -9.66
C ARG A 102 -5.88 11.00 -10.61
N PHE A 103 -6.09 11.15 -11.91
CA PHE A 103 -5.52 10.33 -12.98
C PHE A 103 -5.19 11.22 -14.19
#